data_AF-A0A345YB50-F1
#
_entry.id   AF-A0A345YB50-F1
#
_cell.length_a   1.000
_cell.length_b   1.000
_cell.length_c   1.000
_cell.angle_alpha   90.00
_cell.angle_beta   90.00
_cell.angle_gamma   90.00
#
_symmetry.space_group_name_H-M   'P 1'
#
loop_
_entity.id
_entity.type
_entity.pdbx_description
1 polymer ?
#
loop_
_entity_poly.entity_id
_entity_poly.type
_entity_poly.pdbx_seq_one_letter_code
_entity_poly.pdbx_strand_id
1 'polypeptide(L)' 'MFRMMLILLPIVATSLMGMAVIAVLSMDMNAEWQPIAIAAAAGLIVSFPISWFVGRRIVAVTGWGN' A
#
# COMPACT_ATOMS: atom_id res chain seq x y z
N MET A 1 -5.33 17.48 -2.76
CA MET A 1 -5.02 16.12 -3.28
C MET A 1 -3.72 15.55 -2.72
N PHE A 2 -2.56 16.16 -2.98
CA PHE A 2 -1.25 15.64 -2.52
C PHE A 2 -1.16 15.49 -0.99
N ARG A 3 -1.71 16.45 -0.23
CA ARG A 3 -1.76 16.38 1.25
C ARG A 3 -2.57 15.19 1.77
N MET A 4 -3.75 14.92 1.19
CA MET A 4 -4.58 13.77 1.55
C MET A 4 -3.93 12.45 1.14
N MET A 5 -3.33 12.40 -0.07
CA MET A 5 -2.56 11.24 -0.53
C MET A 5 -1.39 10.93 0.42
N LEU A 6 -0.64 11.95 0.87
CA LEU A 6 0.47 11.77 1.81
C LEU A 6 0.03 11.27 3.19
N ILE A 7 -1.16 11.67 3.66
CA ILE A 7 -1.73 11.16 4.91
C ILE A 7 -2.20 9.71 4.77
N LEU A 8 -2.76 9.35 3.60
CA LEU A 8 -3.24 7.99 3.33
C LEU A 8 -2.12 7.01 2.99
N LEU A 9 -1.01 7.51 2.40
CA LEU A 9 0.13 6.72 1.99
C LEU A 9 0.65 5.79 3.09
N PRO A 10 0.95 6.22 4.34
CA PRO A 10 1.45 5.33 5.38
C PRO A 10 0.46 4.22 5.76
N ILE A 11 -0.85 4.51 5.78
CA ILE A 11 -1.89 3.53 6.10
C ILE A 11 -2.00 2.48 4.99
N VAL A 12 -2.06 2.95 3.73
CA VAL A 12 -2.16 2.11 2.54
C VAL A 12 -0.88 1.28 2.36
N ALA A 13 0.29 1.90 2.54
CA ALA A 13 1.59 1.24 2.41
C ALA A 13 1.79 0.14 3.45
N THR A 14 1.54 0.41 4.73
CA THR A 14 1.69 -0.59 5.80
C THR A 14 0.70 -1.75 5.63
N SER A 15 -0.54 -1.47 5.23
CA SER A 15 -1.54 -2.50 4.97
C SER A 15 -1.15 -3.39 3.78
N LEU A 16 -0.72 -2.81 2.66
CA LEU A 16 -0.30 -3.57 1.47
C LEU A 16 1.00 -4.35 1.70
N MET A 17 1.97 -3.77 2.42
CA MET A 17 3.16 -4.48 2.86
C MET A 17 2.79 -5.70 3.71
N GLY A 18 1.92 -5.51 4.72
CA GLY A 18 1.48 -6.60 5.58
C GLY A 18 0.79 -7.72 4.78
N MET A 19 -0.11 -7.38 3.86
CA MET A 19 -0.76 -8.35 2.98
C MET A 19 0.26 -9.10 2.10
N ALA A 20 1.24 -8.41 1.53
CA ALA A 20 2.27 -9.03 0.70
C ALA A 20 3.14 -10.02 1.50
N VAL A 21 3.51 -9.64 2.72
CA VAL A 21 4.26 -10.53 3.64
C VAL A 21 3.42 -11.76 4.00
N ILE A 22 2.15 -11.58 4.37
CA ILE A 22 1.25 -12.71 4.69
C ILE A 22 1.09 -13.63 3.48
N ALA A 23 0.95 -13.09 2.27
CA ALA A 23 0.82 -13.87 1.04
C ALA A 23 2.05 -14.76 0.80
N VAL A 24 3.26 -14.22 0.97
CA VAL A 24 4.51 -15.00 0.83
C VAL A 24 4.64 -16.08 1.89
N LEU A 25 4.32 -15.76 3.15
CA LEU A 25 4.33 -16.75 4.23
C LEU A 25 3.27 -17.84 4.03
N SER A 26 2.12 -17.51 3.44
CA SER A 26 1.04 -18.48 3.17
C SER A 26 1.37 -19.45 2.02
N MET A 27 2.29 -19.08 1.13
CA MET A 27 2.72 -19.93 0.01
C MET A 27 3.79 -20.96 0.41
N ASP A 28 4.11 -21.07 1.71
CA ASP A 28 5.15 -21.96 2.27
C ASP A 28 6.50 -21.84 1.54
N MET A 29 6.74 -20.67 0.93
CA MET A 29 8.04 -20.33 0.37
C MET A 29 8.98 -20.19 1.55
N ASN A 30 9.78 -21.23 1.82
CA ASN A 30 10.81 -21.28 2.87
C ASN A 30 11.42 -19.91 3.12
N ALA A 31 10.86 -19.20 4.10
CA ALA A 31 10.93 -17.75 4.15
C ALA A 31 12.20 -17.34 4.86
N GLU A 32 13.32 -17.45 4.15
CA GLU A 32 14.50 -16.67 4.50
C GLU A 32 14.13 -15.17 4.54
N TRP A 33 14.94 -14.36 5.20
CA TRP A 33 14.68 -12.92 5.36
C TRP A 33 14.59 -12.17 4.01
N GLN A 34 15.19 -12.72 2.95
CA GLN A 34 15.21 -12.13 1.60
C GLN A 34 13.84 -12.06 0.92
N PRO A 35 13.07 -13.16 0.75
CA PRO A 35 11.75 -13.12 0.10
C PRO A 35 10.75 -12.22 0.84
N ILE A 36 10.80 -12.15 2.17
CA ILE A 36 9.95 -11.25 2.97
C ILE A 36 10.28 -9.79 2.67
N ALA A 37 11.57 -9.44 2.60
CA ALA A 37 12.00 -8.07 2.29
C ALA A 37 11.59 -7.64 0.87
N ILE A 38 11.69 -8.55 -0.10
CA ILE A 38 11.26 -8.30 -1.49
C ILE A 38 9.74 -8.13 -1.56
N ALA A 39 8.97 -8.95 -0.84
CA ALA A 39 7.52 -8.84 -0.77
C ALA A 39 7.07 -7.50 -0.16
N ALA A 40 7.71 -7.08 0.93
CA ALA A 40 7.47 -5.79 1.55
C ALA A 40 7.82 -4.63 0.60
N ALA A 41 8.95 -4.71 -0.09
CA ALA A 41 9.34 -3.72 -1.10
C ALA A 41 8.35 -3.65 -2.27
N ALA A 42 7.87 -4.80 -2.75
CA ALA A 42 6.83 -4.85 -3.78
C ALA A 42 5.51 -4.22 -3.29
N GLY A 43 5.08 -4.54 -2.06
CA GLY A 43 3.93 -3.91 -1.42
C GLY A 43 4.06 -2.39 -1.30
N LEU A 44 5.27 -1.89 -1.00
CA LEU A 44 5.57 -0.45 -0.97
C LEU A 44 5.39 0.18 -2.35
N ILE A 45 5.99 -0.41 -3.38
CA ILE A 45 5.94 0.13 -4.76
C ILE A 45 4.49 0.19 -5.24
N VAL A 46 3.72 -0.86 -4.99
CA VAL A 46 2.31 -0.97 -5.36
C VAL A 46 1.43 -0.01 -4.54
N SER A 47 1.84 0.37 -3.33
CA SER A 47 1.10 1.32 -2.50
C SER A 47 1.04 2.74 -3.06
N PHE A 48 2.05 3.18 -3.83
CA PHE A 48 2.07 4.50 -4.45
C PHE A 48 0.92 4.72 -5.45
N PRO A 49 0.72 3.89 -6.49
CA PRO A 49 -0.40 4.06 -7.42
C PRO A 49 -1.76 3.85 -6.74
N ILE A 50 -1.84 2.96 -5.75
CA ILE A 50 -3.09 2.71 -5.01
C ILE A 50 -3.47 3.91 -4.14
N SER A 51 -2.51 4.49 -3.42
CA SER A 51 -2.72 5.70 -2.62
C SER A 51 -3.23 6.87 -3.47
N TRP A 52 -2.69 7.05 -4.68
CA TRP A 52 -3.19 8.05 -5.63
C TRP A 52 -4.64 7.78 -6.05
N PHE A 53 -4.96 6.53 -6.40
CA PHE A 53 -6.31 6.14 -6.83
C PHE A 53 -7.34 6.34 -5.71
N VAL A 54 -7.02 5.87 -4.49
CA VAL A 54 -7.86 6.03 -3.31
C VAL A 54 -8.03 7.51 -2.95
N GLY A 55 -6.94 8.30 -2.99
CA GLY A 55 -6.99 9.74 -2.75
C GLY A 55 -7.90 10.48 -3.72
N ARG A 56 -7.89 10.12 -5.02
CA ARG A 56 -8.83 10.69 -6.02
C ARG A 56 -10.28 10.35 -5.70
N ARG A 57 -10.56 9.12 -5.26
CA ARG A 57 -11.92 8.69 -4.92
C ARG A 57 -12.45 9.41 -3.68
N ILE A 58 -11.61 9.58 -2.66
CA ILE A 58 -11.99 10.30 -1.44
C ILE A 58 -12.28 11.77 -1.75
N VAL A 59 -11.43 12.46 -2.53
CA VAL A 59 -11.70 13.85 -2.93
C VAL A 59 -12.99 13.97 -3.75
N ALA A 60 -13.27 13.01 -4.64
CA ALA A 60 -14.49 12.99 -5.44
C ALA A 60 -15.76 12.78 -4.61
N VAL A 61 -15.70 12.00 -3.53
CA VAL A 61 -16.85 11.72 -2.65
C VAL A 61 -17.04 12.83 -1.60
N THR A 62 -15.96 13.37 -1.05
CA THR A 62 -16.03 14.36 0.04
C THR A 62 -16.23 15.80 -0.46
N GLY A 63 -16.09 16.08 -1.77
CA GLY A 63 -16.34 17.42 -2.33
C GLY A 63 -15.40 18.51 -1.82
N TRP A 64 -14.25 18.16 -1.24
CA TRP A 64 -13.30 19.12 -0.68
C TRP A 64 -12.48 19.77 -1.80
N GLY A 65 -13.14 20.69 -2.51
CA GLY A 65 -12.66 21.34 -3.72
C GLY A 65 -13.74 21.99 -4.59
N ASN A 66 -15.01 21.99 -4.19
CA ASN A 66 -16.05 22.88 -4.71
C ASN A 66 -16.69 23.65 -3.56
#